data_AF-A0A831R6Y5-F1
#
_entry.id   AF-A0A831R6Y5-F1
#
_cell.length_a   1.000
_cell.length_b   1.000
_cell.length_c   1.000
_cell.angle_alpha   90.00
_cell.angle_beta   90.00
_cell.angle_gamma   90.00
#
_symmetry.space_group_name_H-M   'P 1'
#
loop_
_entity.id
_entity.type
_entity.pdbx_description
1 polymer ?
#
loop_
_entity_poly.entity_id
_entity_poly.type
_entity_poly.pdbx_seq_one_letter_code
_entity_poly.pdbx_strand_id
1 'polypeptide(L)'
;MSLLGSCGRWGIMMPAAAEPKRRFRRLPFYMFGAFGRVLCLAGVATLVALAGDSAGTFAIAGFFVLWTIYAFVSGVVAVPYNDIVARSIESGKRSRMLALRFFGGGLLALGVAAIAGRLLEVLTFSEGYAAILIVGALLLLISTLSFVSAGEPQTPLPAEHTGGFVEFLKSGVEVFRRDQRFRLFLYSRWAAGMVAMALPFYILQVIAVQASSSQVAFLLGAQTTGALLSNPLWGWWGDVRGKHSLLEGVAVIGALAPLLQFFLVRRLRNVPIKESYP
;
A
#
# COMPACT_ATOMS: atom_id res chain seq x y z
N MET A 1 4.86 -18.60 2.17
CA MET A 1 4.06 -17.96 3.27
C MET A 1 3.35 -18.91 4.27
N SER A 2 3.91 -20.09 4.63
CA SER A 2 3.42 -21.06 5.63
C SER A 2 3.40 -20.73 7.16
N LEU A 3 3.65 -19.48 7.62
CA LEU A 3 3.47 -19.14 9.06
C LEU A 3 2.17 -18.36 9.29
N LEU A 4 1.54 -17.91 8.19
CA LEU A 4 0.18 -17.39 8.19
C LEU A 4 -0.89 -18.50 8.24
N GLY A 5 -0.50 -19.77 8.03
CA GLY A 5 -1.41 -20.92 8.09
C GLY A 5 -1.80 -21.33 9.51
N SER A 6 -0.94 -21.07 10.49
CA SER A 6 -1.19 -21.41 11.91
C SER A 6 -1.44 -20.19 12.79
N CYS A 7 -1.11 -18.98 12.30
CA CYS A 7 -1.34 -17.71 13.00
C CYS A 7 -2.53 -16.91 12.44
N GLY A 8 -3.24 -17.44 11.43
CA GLY A 8 -4.38 -16.80 10.75
C GLY A 8 -5.70 -16.83 11.53
N ARG A 9 -5.69 -17.16 12.81
CA ARG A 9 -6.89 -17.28 13.65
C ARG A 9 -7.29 -16.00 14.39
N TRP A 10 -6.56 -14.90 14.20
CA TRP A 10 -6.80 -13.63 14.89
C TRP A 10 -7.51 -12.62 14.00
N GLY A 11 -8.75 -12.94 13.64
CA GLY A 11 -9.65 -12.02 12.95
C GLY A 11 -10.43 -11.19 13.96
N ILE A 12 -10.20 -9.88 13.97
CA ILE A 12 -10.98 -8.85 14.67
C ILE A 12 -12.48 -9.17 14.61
N MET A 13 -13.13 -9.33 15.75
CA MET A 13 -14.59 -9.49 15.83
C MET A 13 -15.09 -8.74 17.06
N MET A 14 -16.12 -7.90 16.89
CA MET A 14 -16.74 -7.05 17.92
C MET A 14 -17.96 -7.76 18.54
N PRO A 15 -18.45 -7.36 19.75
CA PRO A 15 -19.56 -8.02 20.41
C PRO A 15 -20.86 -7.36 19.94
N ALA A 16 -21.71 -8.12 19.26
CA ALA A 16 -23.11 -7.76 19.09
C ALA A 16 -23.93 -8.66 20.02
N ALA A 17 -24.78 -8.01 20.84
CA ALA A 17 -25.66 -8.64 21.79
C ALA A 17 -26.50 -9.76 21.15
N ALA A 18 -26.78 -10.77 21.97
CA ALA A 18 -27.43 -12.02 21.60
C ALA A 18 -28.74 -11.81 20.85
N GLU A 19 -28.78 -12.25 19.58
CA GLU A 19 -29.98 -12.66 18.84
C GLU A 19 -29.56 -13.44 17.56
N PRO A 20 -30.46 -14.23 16.93
CA PRO A 20 -30.19 -15.61 16.50
C PRO A 20 -29.27 -15.74 15.29
N LYS A 21 -28.26 -16.62 15.41
CA LYS A 21 -27.46 -17.29 14.35
C LYS A 21 -27.38 -16.56 13.01
N ARG A 22 -26.85 -15.33 12.99
CA ARG A 22 -26.47 -14.67 11.72
C ARG A 22 -25.05 -15.06 11.35
N ARG A 23 -24.93 -15.73 10.19
CA ARG A 23 -23.66 -16.04 9.51
C ARG A 23 -22.78 -14.79 9.53
N PHE A 24 -21.62 -14.87 10.16
CA PHE A 24 -20.73 -13.72 10.27
C PHE A 24 -20.10 -13.44 8.90
N ARG A 25 -20.65 -12.45 8.19
CA ARG A 25 -20.15 -12.00 6.88
C ARG A 25 -19.05 -10.97 7.14
N ARG A 26 -17.85 -11.19 6.59
CA ARG A 26 -16.74 -10.22 6.61
C ARG A 26 -16.88 -9.18 5.51
N LEU A 27 -17.68 -9.48 4.47
CA LEU A 27 -17.91 -8.60 3.33
C LEU A 27 -18.47 -7.19 3.70
N PRO A 28 -19.43 -7.03 4.63
CA PRO A 28 -19.90 -5.70 5.04
C PRO A 28 -18.83 -4.80 5.65
N PHE A 29 -17.89 -5.37 6.42
CA PHE A 29 -16.75 -4.61 6.97
C PHE A 29 -15.78 -4.19 5.87
N TYR A 30 -15.54 -5.06 4.89
CA TYR A 30 -14.78 -4.70 3.69
C TYR A 30 -15.48 -3.57 2.94
N MET A 31 -16.80 -3.65 2.72
CA MET A 31 -17.56 -2.63 1.99
C MET A 31 -17.44 -1.26 2.64
N PHE A 32 -17.68 -1.15 3.95
CA PHE A 32 -17.59 0.12 4.67
C PHE A 32 -16.24 0.80 4.43
N GLY A 33 -15.14 0.05 4.58
CA GLY A 33 -13.83 0.64 4.38
C GLY A 33 -13.48 0.87 2.91
N ALA A 34 -13.89 -0.02 2.00
CA ALA A 34 -13.58 0.11 0.57
C ALA A 34 -14.29 1.34 -0.04
N PHE A 35 -15.59 1.54 0.26
CA PHE A 35 -16.30 2.76 -0.12
C PHE A 35 -15.77 3.99 0.62
N GLY A 36 -15.37 3.86 1.89
CA GLY A 36 -14.70 4.93 2.62
C GLY A 36 -13.42 5.43 1.92
N ARG A 37 -12.62 4.53 1.33
CA ARG A 37 -11.43 4.92 0.53
C ARG A 37 -11.80 5.68 -0.73
N VAL A 38 -12.87 5.28 -1.42
CA VAL A 38 -13.39 5.99 -2.61
C VAL A 38 -13.81 7.40 -2.22
N LEU A 39 -14.60 7.54 -1.14
CA LEU A 39 -15.08 8.83 -0.65
C LEU A 39 -13.93 9.73 -0.19
N CYS A 40 -12.94 9.20 0.53
CA CYS A 40 -11.79 9.99 0.95
C CYS A 40 -10.98 10.48 -0.25
N LEU A 41 -10.71 9.60 -1.23
CA LEU A 41 -9.93 9.98 -2.41
C LEU A 41 -10.67 10.99 -3.30
N ALA A 42 -11.98 10.81 -3.48
CA ALA A 42 -12.82 11.78 -4.16
C ALA A 42 -12.87 13.11 -3.39
N GLY A 43 -12.94 13.08 -2.07
CA GLY A 43 -12.88 14.27 -1.22
C GLY A 43 -11.55 15.02 -1.35
N VAL A 44 -10.42 14.30 -1.42
CA VAL A 44 -9.11 14.91 -1.69
C VAL A 44 -9.09 15.53 -3.08
N ALA A 45 -9.63 14.86 -4.09
CA ALA A 45 -9.70 15.40 -5.44
C ALA A 45 -10.51 16.70 -5.51
N THR A 46 -11.68 16.73 -4.89
CA THR A 46 -12.53 17.93 -4.79
C THR A 46 -11.81 19.04 -4.04
N LEU A 47 -11.15 18.72 -2.92
CA LEU A 47 -10.38 19.71 -2.16
C LEU A 47 -9.27 20.32 -3.00
N VAL A 48 -8.52 19.51 -3.75
CA VAL A 48 -7.43 19.99 -4.62
C VAL A 48 -7.99 20.88 -5.73
N ALA A 49 -9.07 20.47 -6.40
CA ALA A 49 -9.71 21.26 -7.45
C ALA A 49 -10.22 22.62 -6.94
N LEU A 50 -10.83 22.65 -5.74
CA LEU A 50 -11.36 23.88 -5.15
C LEU A 50 -10.27 24.80 -4.60
N ALA A 51 -9.12 24.26 -4.19
CA ALA A 51 -8.00 25.05 -3.68
C ALA A 51 -7.31 25.89 -4.79
N GLY A 52 -7.40 25.44 -6.05
CA GLY A 52 -6.73 26.09 -7.18
C GLY A 52 -5.21 26.17 -7.00
N ASP A 53 -4.59 27.20 -7.57
CA ASP A 53 -3.13 27.41 -7.50
C ASP A 53 -2.67 28.04 -6.18
N SER A 54 -3.58 28.60 -5.39
CA SER A 54 -3.29 29.19 -4.08
C SER A 54 -3.72 28.25 -2.96
N ALA A 55 -2.89 27.25 -2.67
CA ALA A 55 -3.14 26.32 -1.57
C ALA A 55 -3.02 27.03 -0.21
N GLY A 56 -4.15 27.49 0.34
CA GLY A 56 -4.22 28.03 1.69
C GLY A 56 -3.99 26.96 2.76
N THR A 57 -3.68 27.38 4.00
CA THR A 57 -3.47 26.49 5.15
C THR A 57 -4.61 25.48 5.34
N PHE A 58 -5.85 25.88 5.05
CA PHE A 58 -7.02 25.02 5.12
C PHE A 58 -7.01 23.87 4.11
N ALA A 59 -6.55 24.11 2.88
CA ALA A 59 -6.44 23.08 1.86
C ALA A 59 -5.39 22.03 2.26
N ILE A 60 -4.24 22.48 2.75
CA ILE A 60 -3.16 21.59 3.22
C ILE A 60 -3.63 20.77 4.42
N ALA A 61 -4.24 21.41 5.42
CA ALA A 61 -4.78 20.71 6.59
C ALA A 61 -5.85 19.69 6.20
N GLY A 62 -6.80 20.08 5.33
CA GLY A 62 -7.85 19.20 4.84
C GLY A 62 -7.30 18.01 4.05
N PHE A 63 -6.27 18.22 3.21
CA PHE A 63 -5.56 17.15 2.52
C PHE A 63 -5.01 16.12 3.52
N PHE A 64 -4.26 16.56 4.53
CA PHE A 64 -3.66 15.65 5.50
C PHE A 64 -4.69 14.92 6.35
N VAL A 65 -5.79 15.58 6.73
CA VAL A 65 -6.89 14.95 7.47
C VAL A 65 -7.54 13.85 6.62
N LEU A 66 -7.94 14.17 5.40
CA LEU A 66 -8.57 13.20 4.49
C LEU A 66 -7.61 12.05 4.15
N TRP A 67 -6.32 12.36 3.93
CA TRP A 67 -5.29 11.36 3.68
C TRP A 67 -5.07 10.44 4.88
N THR A 68 -5.12 10.97 6.10
CA THR A 68 -5.01 10.19 7.33
C THR A 68 -6.20 9.26 7.50
N ILE A 69 -7.42 9.75 7.25
CA ILE A 69 -8.63 8.92 7.27
C ILE A 69 -8.53 7.83 6.21
N TYR A 70 -8.13 8.18 4.98
CA TYR A 70 -7.89 7.21 3.90
C TYR A 70 -6.91 6.11 4.32
N ALA A 71 -5.78 6.49 4.94
CA ALA A 71 -4.75 5.55 5.40
C ALA A 71 -5.28 4.62 6.50
N PHE A 72 -6.01 5.17 7.48
CA PHE A 72 -6.62 4.41 8.57
C PHE A 72 -7.64 3.39 8.04
N VAL A 73 -8.56 3.85 7.19
CA VAL A 73 -9.56 2.99 6.57
C VAL A 73 -8.90 1.91 5.71
N SER A 74 -7.83 2.25 4.98
CA SER A 74 -7.06 1.27 4.20
C SER A 74 -6.46 0.16 5.06
N GLY A 75 -6.00 0.49 6.27
CA GLY A 75 -5.52 -0.49 7.24
C GLY A 75 -6.62 -1.44 7.70
N VAL A 76 -7.82 -0.91 7.99
CA VAL A 76 -8.98 -1.72 8.41
C VAL A 76 -9.44 -2.66 7.30
N VAL A 77 -9.49 -2.20 6.04
CA VAL A 77 -9.91 -3.02 4.87
C VAL A 77 -8.96 -4.19 4.61
N ALA A 78 -7.67 -4.02 4.92
CA ALA A 78 -6.66 -5.04 4.63
C ALA A 78 -6.94 -6.37 5.35
N VAL A 79 -7.50 -6.34 6.56
CA VAL A 79 -7.80 -7.55 7.34
C VAL A 79 -8.89 -8.41 6.68
N PRO A 80 -10.14 -7.93 6.49
CA PRO A 80 -11.19 -8.72 5.85
C PRO A 80 -10.84 -9.07 4.39
N TYR A 81 -10.12 -8.19 3.68
CA TYR A 81 -9.66 -8.49 2.33
C TYR A 81 -8.75 -9.73 2.29
N ASN A 82 -7.68 -9.73 3.09
CA ASN A 82 -6.73 -10.86 3.12
C ASN A 82 -7.40 -12.15 3.61
N ASP A 83 -8.35 -12.03 4.53
CA ASP A 83 -9.12 -13.15 5.08
C ASP A 83 -10.05 -13.79 4.02
N ILE A 84 -10.80 -12.98 3.27
CA ILE A 84 -11.66 -13.45 2.16
C ILE A 84 -10.79 -14.09 1.06
N VAL A 85 -9.72 -13.41 0.63
CA VAL A 85 -8.83 -13.92 -0.44
C VAL A 85 -8.15 -15.23 -0.04
N ALA A 86 -7.70 -15.35 1.20
CA ALA A 86 -7.07 -16.57 1.69
C ALA A 86 -8.03 -17.76 1.69
N ARG A 87 -9.33 -17.53 1.92
CA ARG A 87 -10.37 -18.57 1.83
C ARG A 87 -10.76 -18.90 0.39
N SER A 88 -10.84 -17.91 -0.48
CA SER A 88 -11.27 -18.11 -1.87
C SER A 88 -10.24 -18.84 -2.73
N ILE A 89 -8.97 -18.88 -2.31
CA ILE A 89 -7.86 -19.37 -3.16
C ILE A 89 -7.05 -20.44 -2.43
N GLU A 90 -7.05 -21.63 -3.03
CA GLU A 90 -6.24 -22.78 -2.64
C GLU A 90 -4.77 -22.37 -2.42
N SER A 91 -4.15 -22.94 -1.38
CA SER A 91 -2.79 -22.60 -0.95
C SER A 91 -1.74 -22.67 -2.07
N GLY A 92 -1.80 -23.69 -2.93
CA GLY A 92 -0.89 -23.88 -4.06
C GLY A 92 -1.06 -22.89 -5.22
N LYS A 93 -2.21 -22.21 -5.32
CA LYS A 93 -2.51 -21.24 -6.38
C LYS A 93 -2.26 -19.78 -5.97
N ARG A 94 -1.95 -19.52 -4.69
CA ARG A 94 -1.77 -18.16 -4.14
C ARG A 94 -0.60 -17.40 -4.76
N SER A 95 0.55 -18.05 -4.98
CA SER A 95 1.71 -17.43 -5.64
C SER A 95 1.36 -17.02 -7.07
N ARG A 96 0.64 -17.86 -7.82
CA ARG A 96 0.17 -17.55 -9.18
C ARG A 96 -0.83 -16.41 -9.22
N MET A 97 -1.79 -16.37 -8.28
CA MET A 97 -2.74 -15.26 -8.18
C MET A 97 -2.02 -13.94 -7.88
N LEU A 98 -1.06 -13.93 -6.95
CA LEU A 98 -0.27 -12.74 -6.64
C LEU A 98 0.55 -12.29 -7.85
N ALA A 99 1.20 -13.21 -8.56
CA ALA A 99 1.94 -12.89 -9.78
C ALA A 99 1.05 -12.26 -10.84
N LEU A 100 -0.13 -12.84 -11.11
CA LEU A 100 -1.10 -12.29 -12.07
C LEU A 100 -1.63 -10.92 -11.62
N ARG A 101 -1.88 -10.75 -10.33
CA ARG A 101 -2.31 -9.46 -9.75
C ARG A 101 -1.25 -8.37 -9.94
N PHE A 102 0.01 -8.65 -9.64
CA PHE A 102 1.08 -7.66 -9.80
C PHE A 102 1.38 -7.37 -11.27
N PHE A 103 1.37 -8.39 -12.13
CA PHE A 103 1.57 -8.21 -13.56
C PHE A 103 0.43 -7.39 -14.20
N GLY A 104 -0.82 -7.82 -14.00
CA GLY A 104 -1.99 -7.12 -14.53
C GLY A 104 -2.15 -5.72 -13.94
N GLY A 105 -1.92 -5.57 -12.63
CA GLY A 105 -1.92 -4.27 -11.96
C GLY A 105 -0.82 -3.34 -12.47
N GLY A 106 0.38 -3.86 -12.73
CA GLY A 106 1.47 -3.07 -13.29
C GLY A 106 1.21 -2.62 -14.73
N LEU A 107 0.65 -3.49 -15.57
CA LEU A 107 0.27 -3.12 -16.94
C LEU A 107 -0.82 -2.04 -16.95
N LEU A 108 -1.85 -2.18 -16.10
CA LEU A 108 -2.86 -1.14 -15.91
C LEU A 108 -2.23 0.16 -15.38
N ALA A 109 -1.28 0.09 -14.45
CA ALA A 109 -0.60 1.25 -13.91
C ALA A 109 0.19 2.01 -14.98
N LEU A 110 0.83 1.33 -15.95
CA LEU A 110 1.49 1.99 -17.08
C LEU A 110 0.49 2.74 -17.97
N GLY A 111 -0.68 2.14 -18.25
CA GLY A 111 -1.75 2.81 -18.98
C GLY A 111 -2.27 4.06 -18.26
N VAL A 112 -2.51 3.95 -16.95
CA VAL A 112 -2.96 5.09 -16.12
C VAL A 112 -1.88 6.17 -16.02
N ALA A 113 -0.60 5.79 -15.94
CA ALA A 113 0.50 6.75 -15.92
C ALA A 113 0.60 7.55 -17.22
N ALA A 114 0.36 6.92 -18.37
CA ALA A 114 0.30 7.62 -19.66
C ALA A 114 -0.86 8.62 -19.70
N ILE A 115 -2.04 8.23 -19.21
CA ILE A 115 -3.20 9.13 -19.09
C ILE A 115 -2.89 10.29 -18.14
N ALA A 116 -2.30 10.02 -16.97
CA ALA A 116 -1.90 11.02 -16.00
C ALA A 116 -0.89 12.02 -16.59
N GLY A 117 0.10 11.54 -17.36
CA GLY A 117 1.04 12.42 -18.08
C GLY A 117 0.34 13.38 -19.03
N ARG A 118 -0.61 12.89 -19.83
CA ARG A 118 -1.41 13.74 -20.73
C ARG A 118 -2.28 14.75 -19.98
N LEU A 119 -2.89 14.34 -18.86
CA LEU A 119 -3.69 15.25 -18.03
C LEU A 119 -2.83 16.39 -17.47
N LEU A 120 -1.61 16.09 -17.02
CA LEU A 120 -0.66 17.09 -16.50
C LEU A 120 -0.09 18.02 -17.59
N GLU A 121 -0.08 17.61 -18.86
CA GLU A 121 0.34 18.45 -19.98
C GLU A 121 -0.73 19.48 -20.40
N VAL A 122 -2.01 19.12 -20.28
CA VAL A 122 -3.12 19.91 -20.84
C VAL A 122 -3.85 20.76 -19.78
N LEU A 123 -3.86 20.31 -18.53
CA LEU A 123 -4.59 20.99 -17.44
C LEU A 123 -3.66 21.86 -16.61
N THR A 124 -4.24 22.81 -15.86
CA THR A 124 -3.51 23.55 -14.82
C THR A 124 -3.01 22.59 -13.74
N PHE A 125 -2.07 23.04 -12.90
CA PHE A 125 -1.51 22.21 -11.83
C PHE A 125 -2.61 21.60 -10.95
N SER A 126 -3.50 22.43 -10.39
CA SER A 126 -4.59 21.97 -9.52
C SER A 126 -5.54 20.99 -10.24
N GLU A 127 -5.98 21.33 -11.45
CA GLU A 127 -6.91 20.50 -12.22
C GLU A 127 -6.30 19.15 -12.63
N GLY A 128 -5.03 19.14 -13.03
CA GLY A 128 -4.31 17.93 -13.41
C GLY A 128 -4.20 16.93 -12.25
N TYR A 129 -3.82 17.40 -11.06
CA TYR A 129 -3.77 16.53 -9.87
C TYR A 129 -5.17 16.09 -9.41
N ALA A 130 -6.17 16.97 -9.45
CA ALA A 130 -7.54 16.60 -9.15
C ALA A 130 -8.07 15.52 -10.11
N ALA A 131 -7.81 15.66 -11.42
CA ALA A 131 -8.19 14.69 -12.43
C ALA A 131 -7.53 13.32 -12.19
N ILE A 132 -6.24 13.28 -11.86
CA ILE A 132 -5.53 12.04 -11.51
C ILE A 132 -6.17 11.37 -10.29
N LEU A 133 -6.52 12.14 -9.25
CA LEU A 133 -7.17 11.61 -8.06
C LEU A 133 -8.58 11.08 -8.34
N ILE A 134 -9.33 11.74 -9.22
CA ILE A 134 -10.65 11.26 -9.70
C ILE A 134 -10.49 9.94 -10.45
N VAL A 135 -9.54 9.82 -11.38
CA VAL A 135 -9.24 8.56 -12.07
C VAL A 135 -8.92 7.46 -11.06
N GLY A 136 -8.10 7.76 -10.04
CA GLY A 136 -7.81 6.85 -8.94
C GLY A 136 -9.07 6.43 -8.16
N ALA A 137 -9.97 7.37 -7.87
CA ALA A 137 -11.21 7.11 -7.13
C ALA A 137 -12.17 6.23 -7.95
N LEU A 138 -12.28 6.47 -9.27
CA LEU A 138 -13.07 5.65 -10.19
C LEU A 138 -12.52 4.22 -10.30
N LEU A 139 -11.19 4.06 -10.42
CA LEU A 139 -10.56 2.75 -10.44
C LEU A 139 -10.77 1.99 -9.12
N LEU A 140 -10.69 2.69 -7.98
CA LEU A 140 -11.00 2.09 -6.67
C LEU A 140 -12.47 1.72 -6.55
N LEU A 141 -13.39 2.54 -7.10
CA LEU A 141 -14.81 2.24 -7.12
C LEU A 141 -15.09 0.98 -7.95
N ILE A 142 -14.56 0.90 -9.18
CA ILE A 142 -14.66 -0.27 -10.04
C ILE A 142 -14.09 -1.50 -9.32
N SER A 143 -12.89 -1.39 -8.75
CA SER A 143 -12.27 -2.49 -7.98
C SER A 143 -13.12 -2.92 -6.80
N THR A 144 -13.75 -1.99 -6.09
CA THR A 144 -14.60 -2.26 -4.94
C THR A 144 -15.87 -2.98 -5.39
N LEU A 145 -16.53 -2.49 -6.43
CA LEU A 145 -17.72 -3.10 -7.00
C LEU A 145 -17.42 -4.53 -7.49
N SER A 146 -16.35 -4.73 -8.26
CA SER A 146 -15.95 -6.05 -8.73
C SER A 146 -15.69 -7.04 -7.58
N PHE A 147 -15.03 -6.59 -6.50
CA PHE A 147 -14.76 -7.46 -5.35
C PHE A 147 -16.02 -7.79 -4.56
N VAL A 148 -16.92 -6.81 -4.38
CA VAL A 148 -18.20 -7.03 -3.69
C VAL A 148 -19.10 -7.98 -4.49
N SER A 149 -19.14 -7.82 -5.82
CA SER A 149 -19.89 -8.69 -6.72
C SER A 149 -19.36 -10.13 -6.74
N ALA A 150 -18.07 -10.36 -6.49
CA ALA A 150 -17.50 -11.69 -6.40
C ALA A 150 -18.04 -12.50 -5.20
N GLY A 151 -18.59 -11.81 -4.19
CA GLY A 151 -19.19 -12.43 -3.01
C GLY A 151 -18.16 -13.03 -2.05
N GLU A 152 -18.65 -13.46 -0.88
CA GLU A 152 -17.84 -14.13 0.14
C GLU A 152 -18.05 -15.65 0.09
N PRO A 153 -16.99 -16.48 0.02
CA PRO A 153 -17.12 -17.93 0.09
C PRO A 153 -17.68 -18.38 1.45
N GLN A 154 -18.39 -19.51 1.47
CA GLN A 154 -19.07 -19.96 2.70
C GLN A 154 -18.07 -20.21 3.84
N THR A 155 -18.36 -19.61 4.99
CA THR A 155 -17.57 -19.77 6.21
C THR A 155 -17.96 -21.08 6.91
N PRO A 156 -17.00 -21.95 7.29
CA PRO A 156 -17.23 -22.92 8.35
C PRO A 156 -17.67 -22.18 9.62
N LEU A 157 -18.58 -22.78 10.39
CA LEU A 157 -19.10 -22.19 11.64
C LEU A 157 -17.94 -21.62 12.49
N PRO A 158 -18.02 -20.35 12.95
CA PRO A 158 -16.95 -19.78 13.77
C PRO A 158 -16.81 -20.59 15.07
N ALA A 159 -15.57 -20.84 15.50
CA ALA A 159 -15.31 -21.09 16.91
C ALA A 159 -15.69 -19.81 17.68
N GLU A 160 -16.47 -19.98 18.74
CA GLU A 160 -16.91 -18.89 19.62
C GLU A 160 -15.70 -18.09 20.12
N HIS A 161 -15.53 -16.87 19.63
CA HIS A 161 -14.84 -15.83 20.38
C HIS A 161 -15.82 -14.70 20.61
N THR A 162 -16.25 -14.60 21.86
CA THR A 162 -17.25 -13.65 22.39
C THR A 162 -16.66 -12.28 22.72
N GLY A 163 -15.36 -12.08 22.51
CA GLY A 163 -14.68 -10.84 22.89
C GLY A 163 -14.89 -9.70 21.90
N GLY A 164 -15.01 -8.48 22.40
CA GLY A 164 -15.18 -7.28 21.57
C GLY A 164 -13.89 -6.73 20.94
N PHE A 165 -13.96 -5.65 20.15
CA PHE A 165 -12.77 -5.00 19.57
C PHE A 165 -11.74 -4.57 20.61
N VAL A 166 -12.21 -4.09 21.77
CA VAL A 166 -11.34 -3.72 22.88
C VAL A 166 -10.58 -4.95 23.39
N GLU A 167 -11.23 -6.10 23.44
CA GLU A 167 -10.62 -7.35 23.90
C GLU A 167 -9.66 -7.93 22.86
N PHE A 168 -9.99 -7.80 21.57
CA PHE A 168 -9.06 -8.07 20.48
C PHE A 168 -7.81 -7.18 20.59
N LEU A 169 -7.98 -5.87 20.83
CA LEU A 169 -6.86 -4.94 20.94
C LEU A 169 -6.00 -5.27 22.16
N LYS A 170 -6.62 -5.58 23.31
CA LYS A 170 -5.93 -6.05 24.52
C LYS A 170 -5.12 -7.32 24.25
N SER A 171 -5.72 -8.30 23.57
CA SER A 171 -5.05 -9.55 23.18
C SER A 171 -3.86 -9.29 22.26
N GLY A 172 -4.00 -8.38 21.30
CA GLY A 172 -2.92 -7.95 20.42
C GLY A 172 -1.76 -7.28 21.18
N VAL A 173 -2.07 -6.42 22.15
CA VAL A 173 -1.07 -5.78 23.03
C VAL A 173 -0.37 -6.82 23.90
N GLU A 174 -1.09 -7.83 24.39
CA GLU A 174 -0.52 -8.90 25.19
C GLU A 174 0.43 -9.80 24.38
N VAL A 175 0.03 -10.20 23.17
CA VAL A 175 0.91 -10.93 22.23
C VAL A 175 2.15 -10.09 21.91
N PHE A 176 1.98 -8.79 21.67
CA PHE A 176 3.10 -7.88 21.46
C PHE A 176 4.05 -7.85 22.67
N ARG A 177 3.56 -7.89 23.91
CA ARG A 177 4.44 -7.89 25.09
C ARG A 177 5.15 -9.23 25.31
N ARG A 178 4.46 -10.35 25.13
CA ARG A 178 4.97 -11.68 25.48
C ARG A 178 5.82 -12.32 24.39
N ASP A 179 5.51 -12.10 23.11
CA ASP A 179 6.20 -12.76 22.00
C ASP A 179 7.32 -11.89 21.40
N GLN A 180 8.58 -12.27 21.65
CA GLN A 180 9.74 -11.60 21.10
C GLN A 180 9.84 -11.73 19.56
N ARG A 181 9.48 -12.88 18.99
CA ARG A 181 9.55 -13.11 17.54
C ARG A 181 8.53 -12.21 16.83
N PHE A 182 7.33 -12.08 17.39
CA PHE A 182 6.32 -11.17 16.87
C PHE A 182 6.77 -9.70 16.92
N ARG A 183 7.38 -9.26 18.03
CA ARG A 183 7.94 -7.90 18.14
C ARG A 183 9.03 -7.63 17.11
N LEU A 184 10.00 -8.53 16.99
CA LEU A 184 11.07 -8.40 16.00
C LEU A 184 10.53 -8.33 14.57
N PHE A 185 9.52 -9.16 14.26
CA PHE A 185 8.81 -9.08 13.00
C PHE A 185 8.16 -7.71 12.79
N LEU A 186 7.44 -7.17 13.78
CA LEU A 186 6.80 -5.86 13.68
C LEU A 186 7.82 -4.73 13.49
N TYR A 187 8.92 -4.73 14.26
CA TYR A 187 10.00 -3.76 14.10
C TYR A 187 10.66 -3.85 12.73
N SER A 188 10.90 -5.06 12.21
CA SER A 188 11.43 -5.24 10.86
C SER A 188 10.50 -4.64 9.78
N ARG A 189 9.18 -4.75 9.97
CA ARG A 189 8.18 -4.18 9.08
C ARG A 189 8.14 -2.65 9.14
N TRP A 190 8.27 -2.07 10.33
CA TRP A 190 8.36 -0.62 10.49
C TRP A 190 9.66 -0.07 9.90
N ALA A 191 10.79 -0.75 10.13
CA ALA A 191 12.07 -0.38 9.53
C ALA A 191 12.01 -0.40 8.00
N ALA A 192 11.42 -1.44 7.40
CA ALA A 192 11.21 -1.50 5.96
C ALA A 192 10.30 -0.35 5.45
N GLY A 193 9.28 0.02 6.23
CA GLY A 193 8.44 1.19 5.95
C GLY A 193 9.23 2.51 5.95
N MET A 194 10.11 2.72 6.93
CA MET A 194 10.98 3.90 6.99
C MET A 194 11.92 4.00 5.79
N VAL A 195 12.49 2.88 5.33
CA VAL A 195 13.31 2.85 4.10
C VAL A 195 12.47 3.28 2.88
N ALA A 196 11.23 2.80 2.79
CA ALA A 196 10.34 3.20 1.70
C ALA A 196 9.97 4.69 1.73
N MET A 197 9.89 5.31 2.92
CA MET A 197 9.65 6.75 3.06
C MET A 197 10.79 7.61 2.50
N ALA A 198 12.00 7.07 2.33
CA ALA A 198 13.11 7.80 1.71
C ALA A 198 12.97 7.93 0.18
N LEU A 199 12.21 7.05 -0.47
CA LEU A 199 12.12 6.98 -1.93
C LEU A 199 11.66 8.30 -2.60
N PRO A 200 10.60 8.99 -2.12
CA PRO A 200 10.17 10.26 -2.72
C PRO A 200 11.27 11.34 -2.66
N PHE A 201 12.11 11.33 -1.62
CA PHE A 201 13.19 12.31 -1.47
C PHE A 201 14.33 12.06 -2.47
N TYR A 202 14.58 10.82 -2.88
CA TYR A 202 15.54 10.53 -3.94
C TYR A 202 15.11 11.13 -5.28
N ILE A 203 13.80 11.12 -5.56
CA ILE A 203 13.25 11.77 -6.76
C ILE A 203 13.47 13.28 -6.70
N LEU A 204 13.16 13.91 -5.57
CA LEU A 204 13.38 15.35 -5.37
C LEU A 204 14.87 15.73 -5.52
N GLN A 205 15.77 14.89 -5.03
CA GLN A 205 17.21 15.12 -5.19
C GLN A 205 17.65 15.07 -6.66
N VAL A 206 17.12 14.16 -7.46
CA VAL A 206 17.43 14.09 -8.90
C VAL A 206 16.92 15.33 -9.63
N ILE A 207 15.70 15.78 -9.31
CA ILE A 207 15.15 17.03 -9.85
C ILE A 207 16.07 18.21 -9.50
N ALA A 208 16.54 18.29 -8.26
CA ALA A 208 17.41 19.38 -7.80
C ALA A 208 18.80 19.40 -8.47
N VAL A 209 19.34 18.23 -8.86
CA VAL A 209 20.71 18.13 -9.42
C VAL A 209 20.73 18.14 -10.95
N GLN A 210 19.69 17.63 -11.62
CA GLN A 210 19.71 17.41 -13.08
C GLN A 210 18.55 18.08 -13.83
N ALA A 211 17.62 18.73 -13.14
CA ALA A 211 16.55 19.59 -13.69
C ALA A 211 15.75 19.05 -14.90
N SER A 212 15.72 17.73 -15.14
CA SER A 212 14.99 17.14 -16.27
C SER A 212 13.86 16.22 -15.80
N SER A 213 12.62 16.62 -16.10
CA SER A 213 11.39 15.85 -15.87
C SER A 213 11.43 14.45 -16.51
N SER A 214 12.18 14.30 -17.60
CA SER A 214 12.37 13.02 -18.30
C SER A 214 13.05 11.96 -17.44
N GLN A 215 13.96 12.36 -16.54
CA GLN A 215 14.68 11.44 -15.67
C GLN A 215 13.81 10.91 -14.53
N VAL A 216 12.85 11.71 -14.05
CA VAL A 216 11.88 11.26 -13.04
C VAL A 216 10.98 10.18 -13.64
N ALA A 217 10.48 10.40 -14.85
CA ALA A 217 9.70 9.40 -15.58
C ALA A 217 10.52 8.11 -15.84
N PHE A 218 11.80 8.25 -16.22
CA PHE A 218 12.70 7.12 -16.40
C PHE A 218 12.93 6.33 -15.10
N LEU A 219 13.18 7.01 -13.97
CA LEU A 219 13.36 6.38 -12.66
C LEU A 219 12.10 5.66 -12.18
N LEU A 220 10.93 6.27 -12.37
CA LEU A 220 9.66 5.65 -12.04
C LEU A 220 9.36 4.44 -12.93
N GLY A 221 9.68 4.54 -14.22
CA GLY A 221 9.61 3.43 -15.17
C GLY A 221 10.54 2.28 -14.79
N ALA A 222 11.81 2.58 -14.49
CA ALA A 222 12.79 1.60 -14.03
C ALA A 222 12.38 0.94 -12.71
N GLN A 223 11.84 1.71 -11.75
CA GLN A 223 11.28 1.17 -10.50
C GLN A 223 10.13 0.19 -10.77
N THR A 224 9.19 0.58 -11.64
CA THR A 224 8.02 -0.25 -11.97
C THR A 224 8.44 -1.53 -12.70
N THR A 225 9.33 -1.43 -13.70
CA THR A 225 9.88 -2.57 -14.42
C THR A 225 10.69 -3.48 -13.50
N GLY A 226 11.52 -2.92 -12.64
CA GLY A 226 12.28 -3.69 -11.63
C GLY A 226 11.37 -4.43 -10.66
N ALA A 227 10.29 -3.80 -10.19
CA ALA A 227 9.29 -4.44 -9.35
C ALA A 227 8.58 -5.60 -10.09
N LEU A 228 8.20 -5.40 -11.35
CA LEU A 228 7.57 -6.43 -12.17
C LEU A 228 8.48 -7.64 -12.42
N LEU A 229 9.74 -7.41 -12.78
CA LEU A 229 10.72 -8.47 -13.06
C LEU A 229 11.18 -9.20 -11.79
N SER A 230 11.24 -8.50 -10.66
CA SER A 230 11.70 -9.11 -9.39
C SER A 230 10.61 -9.91 -8.68
N ASN A 231 9.33 -9.62 -8.89
CA ASN A 231 8.22 -10.32 -8.24
C ASN A 231 8.25 -11.86 -8.44
N PRO A 232 8.44 -12.40 -9.67
CA PRO A 232 8.61 -13.83 -9.88
C PRO A 232 9.84 -14.41 -9.16
N LEU A 233 10.96 -13.69 -9.18
CA LEU A 233 12.21 -14.11 -8.52
C LEU A 233 12.02 -14.25 -7.01
N TRP A 234 11.39 -13.27 -6.37
CA TRP A 234 11.07 -13.29 -4.96
C TRP A 234 10.04 -14.36 -4.59
N GLY A 235 9.07 -14.61 -5.48
CA GLY A 235 8.10 -15.69 -5.34
C GLY A 235 8.78 -17.06 -5.31
N TRP A 236 9.60 -17.35 -6.33
CA TRP A 236 10.37 -18.58 -6.40
C TRP A 236 11.32 -18.75 -5.21
N TRP A 237 12.04 -17.70 -4.81
CA TRP A 237 12.93 -17.75 -3.65
C TRP A 237 12.17 -18.09 -2.37
N GLY A 238 11.03 -17.44 -2.15
CA GLY A 238 10.19 -17.67 -0.97
C GLY A 238 9.59 -19.08 -0.90
N ASP A 239 9.34 -19.69 -2.06
CA ASP A 239 8.80 -21.05 -2.17
C ASP A 239 9.90 -22.12 -2.02
N VAL A 240 11.10 -21.90 -2.57
CA VAL A 240 12.22 -22.87 -2.51
C VAL A 240 13.06 -22.78 -1.25
N ARG A 241 13.49 -21.57 -0.85
CA ARG A 241 14.40 -21.35 0.30
C ARG A 241 13.68 -20.98 1.60
N GLY A 242 12.35 -20.91 1.55
CA GLY A 242 11.52 -20.50 2.67
C GLY A 242 11.58 -18.99 2.94
N LYS A 243 10.59 -18.47 3.68
CA LYS A 243 10.46 -17.02 3.85
C LYS A 243 11.30 -16.38 4.95
N HIS A 244 12.06 -17.15 5.73
CA HIS A 244 13.07 -16.56 6.61
C HIS A 244 14.23 -16.00 5.78
N SER A 245 14.83 -16.85 4.92
CA SER A 245 15.86 -16.45 3.96
C SER A 245 15.39 -15.31 3.03
N LEU A 246 14.12 -15.33 2.63
CA LEU A 246 13.52 -14.24 1.86
C LEU A 246 13.57 -12.90 2.62
N LEU A 247 13.17 -12.88 3.89
CA LEU A 247 13.16 -11.66 4.71
C LEU A 247 14.57 -11.15 4.96
N GLU A 248 15.54 -12.03 5.18
CA GLU A 248 16.96 -11.66 5.29
C GLU A 248 17.48 -11.02 4.00
N GLY A 249 17.20 -11.63 2.85
CA GLY A 249 17.61 -11.09 1.55
C GLY A 249 17.02 -9.70 1.28
N VAL A 250 15.73 -9.52 1.57
CA VAL A 250 15.05 -8.21 1.44
C VAL A 250 15.66 -7.18 2.39
N ALA A 251 15.99 -7.56 3.63
CA ALA A 251 16.61 -6.66 4.59
C ALA A 251 18.02 -6.22 4.14
N VAL A 252 18.83 -7.14 3.63
CA VAL A 252 20.18 -6.84 3.11
C VAL A 252 20.11 -5.91 1.90
N ILE A 253 19.28 -6.22 0.91
CA ILE A 253 19.12 -5.38 -0.29
C ILE A 253 18.53 -4.01 0.08
N GLY A 254 17.56 -3.98 0.98
CA GLY A 254 16.95 -2.74 1.47
C GLY A 254 17.96 -1.83 2.19
N ALA A 255 18.95 -2.39 2.89
CA ALA A 255 20.01 -1.62 3.53
C ALA A 255 21.08 -1.11 2.54
N LEU A 256 21.29 -1.81 1.41
CA LEU A 256 22.29 -1.41 0.40
C LEU A 256 21.93 -0.08 -0.27
N ALA A 257 20.66 0.17 -0.57
CA ALA A 257 20.23 1.39 -1.27
C ALA A 257 20.62 2.70 -0.53
N PRO A 258 20.26 2.91 0.76
CA PRO A 258 20.67 4.11 1.48
C PRO A 258 22.19 4.20 1.72
N LEU A 259 22.87 3.05 1.90
CA LEU A 259 24.34 3.02 2.04
C LEU A 259 25.03 3.49 0.75
N LEU A 260 24.63 2.94 -0.40
CA LEU A 260 25.14 3.34 -1.70
C LEU A 260 24.91 4.83 -1.94
N GLN A 261 23.73 5.35 -1.59
CA GLN A 261 23.42 6.77 -1.73
C GLN A 261 24.33 7.64 -0.85
N PHE A 262 24.55 7.25 0.40
CA PHE A 262 25.47 7.96 1.29
C PHE A 262 26.89 8.04 0.70
N PHE A 263 27.41 6.94 0.14
CA PHE A 263 28.73 6.91 -0.50
C PHE A 263 28.78 7.73 -1.80
N LEU A 264 27.74 7.66 -2.63
CA LEU A 264 27.64 8.43 -3.88
C LEU A 264 27.61 9.93 -3.63
N VAL A 265 26.78 10.40 -2.69
CA VAL A 265 26.69 11.82 -2.31
C VAL A 265 28.02 12.31 -1.74
N ARG A 266 28.69 11.51 -0.90
CA ARG A 266 30.01 11.86 -0.37
C ARG A 266 31.07 12.00 -1.47
N ARG A 267 31.00 11.18 -2.52
CA ARG A 267 31.89 11.25 -3.68
C ARG A 267 31.60 12.46 -4.58
N LEU A 268 30.33 12.80 -4.75
CA LEU A 268 29.89 13.95 -5.57
C LEU A 268 30.04 15.30 -4.86
N ARG A 269 30.10 15.34 -3.52
CA ARG A 269 30.42 16.57 -2.76
C ARG A 269 31.81 17.13 -3.07
N ASN A 270 32.69 16.33 -3.67
CA ASN A 270 34.00 16.77 -4.16
C ASN A 270 33.96 17.32 -5.61
N VAL A 271 32.79 17.39 -6.23
CA VAL A 271 32.58 18.02 -7.54
C VAL A 271 32.04 19.42 -7.28
N PRO A 272 32.73 20.49 -7.73
CA PRO A 272 32.26 21.86 -7.52
C PRO A 272 30.89 22.02 -8.20
N ILE A 273 29.92 22.48 -7.41
CA ILE A 273 28.61 22.91 -7.93
C ILE A 273 28.89 24.10 -8.83
N LYS A 274 28.73 23.96 -10.15
CA LYS A 274 28.71 25.11 -11.06
C LYS A 274 27.46 25.92 -10.72
N GLU A 275 27.63 26.99 -9.96
CA GLU A 275 26.70 28.11 -9.97
C GLU A 275 26.68 28.67 -11.39
N SER A 276 25.72 28.22 -12.18
CA SER A 276 25.46 28.76 -13.51
C SER A 276 23.97 28.70 -13.74
N TYR A 277 23.26 29.63 -13.11
CA TYR A 277 22.00 30.14 -13.62
C TYR A 277 22.07 31.67 -13.60
N PRO A 278 21.80 32.35 -14.72
CA PRO A 278 21.49 33.77 -14.74
C PRO A 278 20.16 34.08 -14.05
#